data_AF-A0AA36CQI7-F1
#
_entry.id   AF-A0AA36CQI7-F1
#
_cell.length_a   1.000
_cell.length_b   1.000
_cell.length_c   1.000
_cell.angle_alpha   90.00
_cell.angle_beta   90.00
_cell.angle_gamma   90.00
#
_symmetry.space_group_name_H-M   'P 1'
#
loop_
_entity.id
_entity.type
_entity.pdbx_description
1 polymer ?
#
loop_
_entity_poly.entity_id
_entity_poly.type
_entity_poly.pdbx_seq_one_letter_code
_entity_poly.pdbx_strand_id
1 'polypeptide(L)'
;MDVLEEKLAEIERALGVNEFSEAKPGDVDLESIKKVLEQKGCSHVLKVPGNELRRMKDLLGEPNLQPLDEKLNTVQYCSEMIRKRVELLEQWKTHIMPVLQSEAIAASPQHAAALEALEKDMQKTSEIYQREIIELLTFRDEFKDIMNSLNSRLENAASRIRVLDAAEEASS
;
A
#
# COMPACT_ATOMS: atom_id res chain seq x y z
N MET A 1 -20.60 -33.55 10.66
CA MET A 1 -20.71 -33.64 9.19
C MET A 1 -20.58 -32.22 8.61
N ASP A 2 -21.14 -31.23 9.31
CA ASP A 2 -21.22 -29.80 8.94
C ASP A 2 -19.88 -29.07 8.74
N VAL A 3 -18.84 -29.39 9.53
CA VAL A 3 -17.51 -28.74 9.40
C VAL A 3 -16.80 -29.10 8.09
N LEU A 4 -17.10 -30.29 7.55
CA LEU A 4 -16.52 -30.72 6.28
C LEU A 4 -17.22 -30.03 5.10
N GLU A 5 -18.53 -29.86 5.18
CA GLU A 5 -19.34 -29.16 4.17
C GLU A 5 -18.98 -27.67 4.11
N GLU A 6 -18.74 -27.04 5.26
CA GLU A 6 -18.32 -25.64 5.33
C GLU A 6 -16.95 -25.42 4.68
N LYS A 7 -16.00 -26.32 4.95
CA LYS A 7 -14.66 -26.28 4.32
C LYS A 7 -14.72 -26.59 2.82
N LEU A 8 -15.61 -27.49 2.40
CA LEU A 8 -15.80 -27.79 0.98
C LEU A 8 -16.34 -26.55 0.25
N ALA A 9 -17.34 -25.88 0.81
CA ALA A 9 -17.92 -24.67 0.24
C ALA A 9 -16.93 -23.50 0.16
N GLU A 10 -16.03 -23.39 1.13
CA GLU A 10 -14.98 -22.37 1.14
C GLU A 10 -13.93 -22.62 0.05
N ILE A 11 -13.57 -23.90 -0.15
CA ILE A 11 -12.68 -24.34 -1.23
C ILE A 11 -13.33 -24.14 -2.60
N GLU A 12 -14.60 -24.50 -2.78
CA GLU A 12 -15.36 -24.32 -4.01
C GLU A 12 -15.50 -22.84 -4.41
N ARG A 13 -15.70 -21.97 -3.41
CA ARG A 13 -15.74 -20.51 -3.60
C ARG A 13 -14.38 -19.95 -4.01
N ALA A 14 -13.30 -20.40 -3.39
CA ALA A 14 -11.94 -19.99 -3.74
C ALA A 14 -11.49 -20.49 -5.13
N LEU A 15 -12.10 -21.57 -5.62
CA LEU A 15 -11.84 -22.16 -6.94
C LEU A 15 -12.73 -21.61 -8.06
N GLY A 16 -13.69 -20.71 -7.76
CA GLY A 16 -14.58 -20.11 -8.77
C GLY A 16 -15.58 -21.09 -9.38
N VAL A 17 -15.88 -22.21 -8.71
CA VAL A 17 -16.78 -23.27 -9.22
C VAL A 17 -18.25 -22.85 -9.17
N ASN A 18 -18.58 -21.74 -8.51
CA ASN A 18 -19.93 -21.43 -8.05
C ASN A 18 -20.59 -20.21 -8.73
N GLU A 19 -20.41 -20.02 -10.05
CA GLU A 19 -21.12 -18.97 -10.80
C GLU A 19 -22.31 -19.46 -11.64
N PHE A 20 -22.60 -20.77 -11.72
CA PHE A 20 -23.73 -21.28 -12.51
C PHE A 20 -24.53 -22.44 -11.89
N SER A 21 -24.67 -22.49 -10.56
CA SER A 21 -25.44 -23.55 -9.86
C SER A 21 -26.87 -23.13 -9.47
N GLU A 22 -27.57 -22.30 -10.25
CA GLU A 22 -28.98 -21.97 -9.94
C GLU A 22 -30.00 -22.90 -10.61
N ALA A 23 -29.62 -23.73 -11.59
CA ALA A 23 -30.54 -24.72 -12.14
C ALA A 23 -30.29 -26.09 -11.51
N LYS A 24 -31.01 -26.39 -10.42
CA LYS A 24 -31.09 -27.79 -9.96
C LYS A 24 -31.82 -28.61 -11.04
N PRO A 25 -31.35 -29.82 -11.40
CA PRO A 25 -31.98 -30.69 -12.41
C PRO A 25 -33.42 -31.12 -12.09
N GLY A 26 -33.95 -30.74 -10.91
CA GLY A 26 -35.30 -31.00 -10.44
C GLY A 26 -36.31 -29.87 -10.67
N ASP A 27 -35.87 -28.64 -10.99
CA ASP A 27 -36.76 -27.47 -11.05
C ASP A 27 -37.38 -27.22 -12.43
N VAL A 28 -36.98 -27.98 -13.45
CA VAL A 28 -37.57 -27.89 -14.79
C VAL A 28 -38.75 -28.85 -14.89
N ASP A 29 -39.95 -28.33 -14.58
CA ASP A 29 -41.21 -29.04 -14.82
C ASP A 29 -41.52 -29.05 -16.33
N LEU A 30 -40.95 -30.06 -17.00
CA LEU A 30 -41.13 -30.34 -18.43
C LEU A 30 -42.61 -30.46 -18.81
N GLU A 31 -43.47 -30.89 -17.88
CA GLU A 31 -44.89 -31.12 -18.14
C GLU A 31 -45.69 -29.82 -18.08
N SER A 32 -45.32 -28.89 -17.21
CA SER A 32 -45.82 -27.52 -17.24
C SER A 32 -45.39 -26.78 -18.51
N ILE A 33 -44.13 -26.93 -18.94
CA ILE A 33 -43.61 -26.30 -20.16
C ILE A 33 -44.32 -26.85 -21.40
N LYS A 34 -44.52 -28.17 -21.47
CA LYS A 34 -45.27 -28.82 -22.55
C LYS A 34 -46.71 -28.32 -22.64
N LYS A 35 -47.40 -28.22 -21.51
CA LYS A 35 -48.79 -27.75 -21.45
C LYS A 35 -48.92 -26.29 -21.90
N VAL A 36 -47.97 -25.43 -21.54
CA VAL A 36 -47.93 -24.02 -21.99
C VAL A 36 -47.65 -23.91 -23.49
N LEU A 37 -46.75 -24.74 -24.03
CA LEU A 37 -46.42 -24.75 -25.46
C LEU A 37 -47.55 -25.32 -26.32
N GLU A 38 -48.28 -26.33 -25.83
CA GLU A 38 -49.48 -26.86 -26.48
C GLU A 38 -50.62 -25.82 -26.49
N GLN A 39 -50.82 -25.10 -25.38
CA GLN A 39 -51.80 -23.99 -25.31
C GLN A 39 -51.44 -22.82 -26.23
N LYS A 40 -50.15 -22.61 -26.52
CA LYS A 40 -49.65 -21.58 -27.44
C LYS A 40 -49.60 -22.01 -28.90
N GLY A 41 -50.02 -23.24 -29.23
CA GLY A 41 -50.03 -23.76 -30.60
C GLY A 41 -48.67 -24.20 -31.13
N CYS A 42 -47.64 -24.28 -30.28
CA CYS A 42 -46.26 -24.63 -30.64
C CYS A 42 -45.96 -26.13 -30.46
N SER A 43 -46.96 -27.00 -30.64
CA SER A 43 -46.84 -28.46 -30.41
C SER A 43 -45.80 -29.16 -31.29
N HIS A 44 -45.36 -28.49 -32.36
CA HIS A 44 -44.42 -29.03 -33.35
C HIS A 44 -42.96 -28.90 -32.91
N VAL A 45 -42.67 -28.02 -31.95
CA VAL A 45 -41.34 -27.78 -31.38
C VAL A 45 -40.92 -28.93 -30.46
N LEU A 46 -41.89 -29.68 -29.91
CA LEU A 46 -41.68 -30.83 -29.01
C LEU A 46 -41.70 -32.18 -29.74
N LYS A 47 -41.23 -32.24 -31.00
CA LYS A 47 -41.00 -33.52 -31.69
C LYS A 47 -39.83 -34.34 -31.13
N VAL A 48 -39.19 -33.89 -30.05
CA VAL A 48 -38.24 -34.71 -29.31
C VAL A 48 -39.05 -35.68 -28.43
N PRO A 49 -39.00 -36.99 -28.65
CA PRO A 49 -39.73 -37.95 -27.84
C PRO A 49 -39.37 -37.75 -26.37
N GLY A 50 -40.35 -37.71 -25.47
CA GLY A 50 -40.09 -37.55 -24.03
C GLY A 50 -39.14 -38.62 -23.47
N ASN A 51 -39.01 -39.75 -24.16
CA ASN A 51 -38.06 -40.82 -23.87
C ASN A 51 -36.60 -40.41 -24.12
N GLU A 52 -36.33 -39.58 -25.13
CA GLU A 52 -35.01 -39.04 -25.42
C GLU A 52 -34.65 -37.91 -24.45
N LEU A 53 -35.62 -37.06 -24.09
CA LEU A 53 -35.43 -36.06 -23.03
C LEU A 53 -35.18 -36.71 -21.66
N ARG A 54 -35.85 -37.83 -21.38
CA ARG A 54 -35.60 -38.63 -20.17
C ARG A 54 -34.20 -39.26 -20.20
N ARG A 55 -33.79 -39.86 -21.31
CA ARG A 55 -32.41 -40.36 -21.48
C ARG A 55 -31.37 -39.25 -21.33
N MET A 56 -31.63 -38.05 -21.86
CA MET A 56 -30.75 -36.90 -21.68
C MET A 56 -30.70 -36.45 -20.22
N LYS A 57 -31.84 -36.44 -19.52
CA LYS A 57 -31.90 -36.16 -18.08
C LYS A 57 -31.13 -37.20 -17.27
N ASP A 58 -31.23 -38.47 -17.64
CA ASP A 58 -30.51 -39.57 -16.99
C ASP A 58 -28.99 -39.47 -17.25
N LEU A 59 -28.58 -39.06 -18.47
CA LEU A 59 -27.18 -38.81 -18.82
C LEU A 59 -26.61 -37.54 -18.13
N LEU A 60 -27.40 -36.48 -18.02
CA LEU A 60 -27.04 -35.24 -17.31
C LEU A 60 -27.05 -35.41 -15.78
N GLY A 61 -27.73 -36.45 -15.27
CA GLY A 61 -27.76 -36.83 -13.86
C GLY A 61 -26.54 -37.65 -13.42
N GLU A 62 -25.69 -38.10 -14.35
CA GLU A 62 -24.42 -38.74 -14.01
C GLU A 62 -23.32 -37.67 -13.85
N PRO A 63 -22.78 -37.46 -12.64
CA PRO A 63 -21.85 -36.37 -12.34
C PRO A 63 -20.44 -36.55 -12.95
N ASN A 64 -20.26 -37.47 -13.91
CA ASN A 64 -18.94 -38.00 -14.26
C ASN A 64 -18.69 -38.19 -15.77
N LEU A 65 -19.35 -37.43 -16.63
CA LEU A 65 -19.16 -37.48 -18.08
C LEU A 65 -17.80 -36.97 -18.59
N GLN A 66 -16.94 -36.41 -17.72
CA GLN A 66 -15.57 -36.07 -18.14
C GLN A 66 -14.79 -37.35 -18.48
N PRO A 67 -14.17 -37.43 -19.66
CA PRO A 67 -13.23 -38.48 -20.02
C PRO A 67 -12.14 -38.65 -18.94
N LEU A 68 -11.71 -39.89 -18.70
CA LEU A 68 -10.74 -40.22 -17.64
C LEU A 68 -9.43 -39.44 -17.80
N ASP A 69 -9.04 -39.20 -19.05
CA ASP A 69 -7.92 -38.39 -19.52
C ASP A 69 -8.04 -36.91 -19.12
N GLU A 70 -9.22 -36.29 -19.21
CA GLU A 70 -9.43 -34.92 -18.72
C GLU A 70 -9.34 -34.82 -17.20
N LYS A 71 -9.85 -35.84 -16.49
CA LYS A 71 -9.72 -35.92 -15.03
C LYS A 71 -8.27 -36.07 -14.62
N LEU A 72 -7.51 -36.91 -15.32
CA LEU A 72 -6.08 -37.11 -15.07
C LEU A 72 -5.28 -35.80 -15.29
N ASN A 73 -5.57 -35.08 -16.38
CA ASN A 73 -4.95 -33.78 -16.66
C ASN A 73 -5.26 -32.75 -15.57
N THR A 74 -6.51 -32.73 -15.09
CA THR A 74 -6.92 -31.85 -13.99
C THR A 74 -6.18 -32.19 -12.70
N VAL A 75 -6.04 -33.47 -12.37
CA VAL A 75 -5.28 -33.92 -11.20
C VAL A 75 -3.81 -33.55 -11.31
N GLN A 76 -3.18 -33.71 -12.48
CA GLN A 76 -1.79 -33.31 -12.71
C GLN A 76 -1.60 -31.79 -12.56
N TYR A 77 -2.48 -31.00 -13.17
CA TYR A 77 -2.47 -29.54 -13.03
C TYR A 77 -2.60 -29.09 -11.57
N CYS A 78 -3.56 -29.67 -10.84
CA CYS A 78 -3.74 -29.40 -9.42
C CYS A 78 -2.51 -29.82 -8.60
N SER A 79 -1.90 -30.96 -8.92
CA SER A 79 -0.67 -31.43 -8.27
C SER A 79 0.50 -30.46 -8.45
N GLU A 80 0.69 -29.94 -9.67
CA GLU A 80 1.72 -28.93 -9.95
C GLU A 80 1.47 -27.63 -9.20
N MET A 81 0.21 -27.18 -9.14
CA MET A 81 -0.19 -26.00 -8.39
C MET A 81 0.08 -26.14 -6.89
N ILE A 82 -0.24 -27.30 -6.31
CA ILE A 82 0.06 -27.60 -4.91
C ILE A 82 1.58 -27.57 -4.68
N ARG A 83 2.36 -28.18 -5.58
CA ARG A 83 3.83 -28.19 -5.47
C ARG A 83 4.42 -26.79 -5.47
N LYS A 84 4.00 -25.93 -6.41
CA LYS A 84 4.43 -24.51 -6.47
C LYS A 84 4.05 -23.76 -5.19
N ARG A 85 2.85 -23.99 -4.64
CA ARG A 85 2.43 -23.36 -3.38
C ARG A 85 3.29 -23.80 -2.20
N VAL A 86 3.65 -25.08 -2.12
CA VAL A 86 4.56 -25.59 -1.08
C VAL A 86 5.93 -24.94 -1.18
N GLU A 87 6.50 -24.81 -2.38
CA GLU A 87 7.79 -24.12 -2.58
C GLU A 87 7.74 -22.67 -2.11
N LEU A 88 6.68 -21.94 -2.43
CA LEU A 88 6.50 -20.55 -1.97
C LEU A 88 6.36 -20.45 -0.45
N LEU A 89 5.65 -21.40 0.19
CA LEU A 89 5.52 -21.44 1.65
C LEU A 89 6.87 -21.72 2.33
N GLU A 90 7.70 -22.60 1.77
CA GLU A 90 9.05 -22.85 2.29
C GLU A 90 9.98 -21.64 2.11
N GLN A 91 9.90 -20.95 0.97
CA GLN A 91 10.62 -19.70 0.76
C GLN A 91 10.20 -18.62 1.76
N TRP A 92 8.89 -18.47 1.99
CA TRP A 92 8.37 -17.51 2.98
C TRP A 92 8.89 -17.83 4.39
N LYS A 93 8.83 -19.11 4.78
CA LYS A 93 9.30 -19.58 6.09
C LYS A 93 10.81 -19.39 6.28
N THR A 94 11.59 -19.62 5.23
CA THR A 94 13.05 -19.60 5.29
C THR A 94 13.62 -18.18 5.16
N HIS A 95 13.02 -17.33 4.33
CA HIS A 95 13.59 -16.03 4.00
C HIS A 95 12.86 -14.85 4.64
N ILE A 96 11.53 -14.89 4.71
CA ILE A 96 10.74 -13.72 5.16
C ILE A 96 10.49 -13.78 6.66
N MET A 97 10.10 -14.94 7.18
CA MET A 97 9.76 -15.08 8.60
C MET A 97 10.93 -14.71 9.55
N PRO A 98 12.19 -15.10 9.30
CA PRO A 98 13.30 -14.73 10.19
C PRO A 98 13.60 -13.23 10.18
N VAL A 99 13.40 -12.55 9.05
CA VAL A 99 13.59 -11.10 8.93
C VAL A 99 12.52 -10.36 9.73
N LEU A 100 11.25 -10.76 9.56
CA LEU A 100 10.13 -10.16 10.30
C LEU A 100 10.19 -10.42 11.81
N GLN A 101 10.74 -11.57 12.21
CA GLN A 101 10.98 -11.92 13.61
C GLN A 101 12.31 -11.37 14.14
N SER A 102 13.07 -10.65 13.32
CA SER A 102 14.34 -10.10 13.78
C SER A 102 14.12 -9.07 14.87
N GLU A 103 14.95 -9.15 15.90
CA GLU A 103 14.91 -8.27 17.06
C GLU A 103 15.10 -6.80 16.67
N ALA A 104 15.81 -6.53 15.57
CA ALA A 104 16.00 -5.18 15.02
C ALA A 104 14.67 -4.53 14.56
N ILE A 105 13.79 -5.29 13.89
CA ILE A 105 12.47 -4.77 13.48
C ILE A 105 11.56 -4.63 14.71
N ALA A 106 11.60 -5.60 15.63
CA ALA A 106 10.83 -5.56 16.87
C ALA A 106 11.24 -4.41 17.81
N ALA A 107 12.53 -4.01 17.79
CA ALA A 107 13.06 -2.91 18.58
C ALA A 107 12.87 -1.53 17.92
N SER A 108 12.49 -1.47 16.64
CA SER A 108 12.29 -0.19 15.93
C SER A 108 11.34 0.79 16.64
N PRO A 109 10.21 0.37 17.25
CA PRO A 109 9.34 1.27 18.00
C PRO A 109 9.99 1.81 19.28
N GLN A 110 10.93 1.07 19.89
CA GLN A 110 11.62 1.47 21.12
C GLN A 110 12.57 2.65 20.87
N HIS A 111 13.09 2.78 19.64
CA HIS A 111 13.95 3.91 19.26
C HIS A 111 13.18 5.15 18.81
N ALA A 112 11.88 5.04 18.53
CA ALA A 112 11.08 6.15 18.02
C ALA A 112 11.03 7.34 18.99
N ALA A 113 10.79 7.09 20.28
CA ALA A 113 10.75 8.14 21.28
C ALA A 113 12.10 8.83 21.48
N ALA A 114 13.21 8.09 21.36
CA ALA A 114 14.56 8.65 21.45
C ALA A 114 14.88 9.55 20.24
N LEU A 115 14.43 9.16 19.04
CA LEU A 115 14.57 9.97 17.83
C LEU A 115 13.74 11.24 17.90
N GLU A 116 12.50 11.17 18.40
CA GLU A 116 11.64 12.34 18.58
C GLU A 116 12.23 13.34 19.59
N ALA A 117 12.79 12.83 20.69
CA ALA A 117 13.49 13.66 21.67
C ALA A 117 14.72 14.34 21.06
N LEU A 118 15.53 13.60 20.29
CA LEU A 118 16.71 14.14 19.61
C LEU A 118 16.35 15.20 18.57
N GLU A 119 15.31 14.96 17.78
CA GLU A 119 14.80 15.92 16.79
C GLU A 119 14.40 17.23 17.47
N LYS A 120 13.66 17.15 18.58
CA LYS A 120 13.24 18.31 19.36
C LYS A 120 14.43 19.08 19.94
N ASP A 121 15.44 18.37 20.45
CA ASP A 121 16.66 19.00 20.97
C ASP A 121 17.48 19.68 19.86
N MET A 122 17.58 19.06 18.68
CA MET A 122 18.22 19.67 17.51
C MET A 122 17.49 20.94 17.06
N GLN A 123 16.16 20.91 17.02
CA GLN A 123 15.32 22.05 16.68
C GLN A 123 15.60 23.23 17.63
N LYS A 124 15.53 22.96 18.94
CA LYS A 124 15.78 23.97 19.98
C LYS A 124 17.19 24.54 19.89
N THR A 125 18.18 23.67 19.64
CA THR A 125 19.57 24.09 19.48
C THR A 125 19.73 24.99 18.26
N SER A 126 19.09 24.66 17.14
CA SER A 126 19.08 25.48 15.93
C SER A 126 18.50 26.87 16.18
N GLU A 127 17.37 26.97 16.89
CA GLU A 127 16.74 28.25 17.24
C GLU A 127 17.66 29.11 18.12
N ILE A 128 18.35 28.50 19.08
CA ILE A 128 19.34 29.20 19.91
C ILE A 128 20.47 29.74 19.03
N TYR A 129 21.08 28.91 18.19
CA TYR A 129 22.15 29.34 17.29
C TYR A 129 21.73 30.49 16.37
N GLN A 130 20.51 30.45 15.83
CA GLN A 130 19.99 31.53 15.00
C GLN A 130 19.88 32.85 15.78
N ARG A 131 19.39 32.79 17.02
CA ARG A 131 19.30 33.97 17.89
C ARG A 131 20.68 34.55 18.19
N GLU A 132 21.63 33.73 18.59
CA GLU A 132 23.01 34.14 18.88
C GLU A 132 23.68 34.77 17.66
N ILE A 133 23.44 34.23 16.45
CA ILE A 133 23.94 34.83 15.21
C ILE A 133 23.33 36.22 14.99
N ILE A 134 22.03 36.40 15.20
CA ILE A 134 21.38 37.70 15.06
C ILE A 134 21.94 38.72 16.07
N GLU A 135 22.14 38.31 17.32
CA GLU A 135 22.72 39.16 18.36
C GLU A 135 24.16 39.57 18.00
N LEU A 136 24.99 38.64 17.52
CA LEU A 136 26.35 38.93 17.05
C LEU A 136 26.37 39.87 15.85
N LEU A 137 25.48 39.70 14.88
CA LEU A 137 25.39 40.58 13.72
C LEU A 137 24.96 42.00 14.14
N THR A 138 24.01 42.10 15.06
CA THR A 138 23.54 43.38 15.61
C THR A 138 24.68 44.08 16.35
N PHE A 139 25.38 43.37 17.23
CA PHE A 139 26.54 43.92 17.94
C PHE A 139 27.64 44.39 16.99
N ARG A 140 27.93 43.61 15.95
CA ARG A 140 28.92 44.00 14.92
C ARG A 140 28.52 45.31 14.25
N ASP A 141 27.24 45.48 13.91
CA ASP A 141 26.76 46.66 13.21
C ASP A 141 26.79 47.90 14.13
N GLU A 142 26.38 47.76 15.39
CA GLU A 142 26.53 48.81 16.40
C GLU A 142 28.00 49.21 16.62
N PHE A 143 28.89 48.22 16.72
CA PHE A 143 30.32 48.47 16.87
C PHE A 143 30.88 49.23 15.67
N LYS A 144 30.46 48.86 14.45
CA LYS A 144 30.86 49.56 13.23
C LYS A 144 30.41 51.02 13.24
N ASP A 145 29.18 51.30 13.69
CA ASP A 145 28.66 52.67 13.80
C ASP A 145 29.44 53.51 14.81
N ILE A 146 29.78 52.92 15.96
CA ILE A 146 30.62 53.57 16.97
C ILE A 146 32.00 53.91 16.40
N MET A 147 32.63 52.95 15.69
CA MET A 147 33.94 53.15 15.07
C MET A 147 33.92 54.25 14.00
N ASN A 148 32.87 54.29 13.17
CA ASN A 148 32.70 55.34 12.17
C ASN A 148 32.53 56.73 12.82
N SER A 149 31.75 56.80 13.90
CA SER A 149 31.55 58.03 14.68
C SER A 149 32.86 58.52 15.30
N LEU A 150 33.64 57.62 15.92
CA LEU A 150 34.96 57.93 16.47
C LEU A 150 35.92 58.41 15.39
N ASN A 151 35.97 57.75 14.24
CA ASN A 151 36.85 58.15 13.14
C ASN A 151 36.49 59.54 12.61
N SER A 152 35.20 59.83 12.41
CA SER A 152 34.75 61.17 12.01
C SER A 152 35.11 62.24 13.03
N ARG A 153 34.97 61.95 14.34
CA ARG A 153 35.38 62.88 15.40
C ARG A 153 36.89 63.11 15.42
N LEU A 154 37.69 62.07 15.17
CA LEU A 154 39.14 62.16 15.09
C LEU A 154 39.57 63.01 13.88
N GLU A 155 38.97 62.80 12.71
CA GLU A 155 39.21 63.61 11.51
C GLU A 155 38.84 65.08 11.73
N ASN A 156 37.71 65.35 12.39
CA ASN A 156 37.29 66.71 12.75
C ASN A 156 38.24 67.37 13.76
N ALA A 157 38.76 66.62 14.73
CA ALA A 157 39.75 67.15 15.67
C ALA A 157 41.08 67.45 14.96
N ALA A 158 41.55 66.53 14.10
CA ALA A 158 42.77 66.70 13.33
C ALA A 158 42.70 67.88 12.36
N SER A 159 41.55 68.11 11.71
CA SER A 159 41.36 69.27 10.84
C SER A 159 41.39 70.59 11.62
N ARG A 160 40.78 70.64 12.80
CA ARG A 160 40.83 71.82 13.68
C ARG A 160 42.25 72.13 14.17
N ILE A 161 43.04 71.11 14.51
CA ILE A 161 44.45 71.28 14.88
C ILE A 161 45.23 71.89 13.72
N ARG A 162 45.10 71.35 12.49
CA ARG A 162 45.78 71.92 11.31
C ARG A 162 45.43 73.39 11.05
N VAL A 163 44.17 73.77 11.28
CA VAL A 163 43.73 75.17 11.13
C VAL A 163 44.38 76.07 12.18
N LEU A 164 44.52 75.59 13.43
CA LEU A 164 45.18 76.33 14.49
C LEU A 164 46.68 76.49 14.22
N ASP A 165 47.37 75.41 13.83
CA ASP A 165 48.79 75.44 13.50
C ASP A 165 49.07 76.44 12.36
N ALA A 166 48.24 76.44 11.31
CA ALA A 166 48.37 77.38 10.19
C ALA A 166 48.10 78.84 10.58
N ALA A 167 47.20 79.09 11.53
CA ALA A 167 46.92 80.44 12.02
C ALA A 167 48.06 80.99 12.90
N GLU A 168 48.74 80.12 13.64
CA GLU A 168 49.90 80.45 14.47
C GLU A 168 51.13 80.78 13.60
N GLU A 169 51.36 80.01 12.53
CA GLU A 169 52.39 80.30 11.52
C GLU A 169 52.15 81.62 10.77
N ALA A 170 50.89 81.98 10.48
CA ALA A 170 50.54 83.23 9.80
C ALA A 170 50.65 84.48 10.69
N SER A 171 50.74 84.30 12.01
CA SER A 171 50.81 85.38 13.01
C SER A 171 52.23 85.64 13.52
N SER A 172 53.22 84.84 13.09
CA SER A 172 54.65 84.94 13.41
C SER A 172 55.43 85.55 12.25
#